data_AF-A0A8S2AZK6-F1
#
_entry.id   AF-A0A8S2AZK6-F1
#
_cell.length_a   1.000
_cell.length_b   1.000
_cell.length_c   1.000
_cell.angle_alpha   90.00
_cell.angle_beta   90.00
_cell.angle_gamma   90.00
#
_symmetry.space_group_name_H-M   'P 1'
#
loop_
_entity.id
_entity.type
_entity.pdbx_description
1 polymer ?
#
loop_
_entity_poly.entity_id
_entity_poly.type
_entity_poly.pdbx_seq_one_letter_code
_entity_poly.pdbx_strand_id
1 'polypeptide(L)'
;MASSPFLFSSSAQPSFRPKALLLPVSKDQSTLQYTTVINQRTPLVPASVVFDLGGRELWVDCDKDYVSSTYQSPRCNYAECSRAGSTSCGTCFSPPRPGCRLASGTVGMGRHNIGLPPQFAAAFSFSRKFAVCLTSGKGLQTTPLLINPQSISSA
;
A
#
# COMPACT_ATOMS: atom_id res chain seq x y z
N MET A 1 -50.00 -30.69 16.06
CA MET A 1 -48.51 -30.72 16.03
C MET A 1 -48.06 -29.31 15.69
N ALA A 2 -47.61 -28.52 16.67
CA ALA A 2 -47.16 -27.15 16.44
C ALA A 2 -45.62 -27.15 16.37
N SER A 3 -45.08 -26.77 15.21
CA SER A 3 -43.65 -26.66 14.94
C SER A 3 -43.12 -25.32 15.46
N SER A 4 -42.37 -25.35 16.56
CA SER A 4 -41.60 -24.20 17.05
C SER A 4 -40.48 -23.83 16.08
N PRO A 5 -40.30 -22.55 15.71
CA PRO A 5 -39.18 -22.12 14.88
C PRO A 5 -37.90 -22.03 15.74
N PHE A 6 -36.84 -22.71 15.29
CA PHE A 6 -35.49 -22.52 15.82
C PHE A 6 -34.94 -21.17 15.33
N LEU A 7 -34.66 -20.26 16.26
CA LEU A 7 -33.94 -19.01 15.97
C LEU A 7 -32.44 -19.29 15.99
N PHE A 8 -31.79 -19.22 14.82
CA PHE A 8 -30.34 -19.27 14.71
C PHE A 8 -29.75 -17.89 15.07
N SER A 9 -29.09 -17.80 16.23
CA SER A 9 -28.29 -16.62 16.57
C SER A 9 -27.03 -16.59 15.71
N SER A 10 -26.97 -15.68 14.73
CA SER A 10 -25.76 -15.42 13.95
C SER A 10 -24.76 -14.64 14.80
N SER A 11 -23.63 -15.28 15.14
CA SER A 11 -22.50 -14.61 15.79
C SER A 11 -21.66 -13.92 14.71
N ALA A 12 -21.72 -12.58 14.66
CA ALA A 12 -20.88 -11.79 13.78
C ALA A 12 -19.45 -11.75 14.33
N GLN A 13 -18.46 -12.21 13.55
CA GLN A 13 -17.05 -12.03 13.90
C GLN A 13 -16.70 -10.53 13.93
N PRO A 14 -15.97 -10.04 14.96
CA PRO A 14 -15.54 -8.66 14.99
C PRO A 14 -14.60 -8.38 13.81
N SER A 15 -14.90 -7.34 13.02
CA SER A 15 -14.03 -6.95 11.90
C SER A 15 -12.68 -6.48 12.44
N PHE A 16 -11.57 -7.04 11.96
CA PHE A 16 -10.24 -6.52 12.26
C PHE A 16 -10.09 -5.12 11.66
N ARG A 17 -10.01 -4.11 12.53
CA ARG A 17 -9.72 -2.72 12.16
C ARG A 17 -8.48 -2.28 12.92
N PRO A 18 -7.28 -2.32 12.30
CA PRO A 18 -6.10 -1.73 12.92
C PRO A 18 -6.38 -0.27 13.27
N LYS A 19 -5.55 0.34 14.13
CA LYS A 19 -5.62 1.78 14.46
C LYS A 19 -4.50 2.60 13.81
N ALA A 20 -3.42 1.93 13.41
CA ALA A 20 -2.27 2.50 12.72
C ALA A 20 -1.53 1.41 11.95
N LEU A 21 -0.64 1.80 11.04
CA LEU A 21 0.33 0.91 10.41
C LEU A 21 1.74 1.37 10.73
N LEU A 22 2.62 0.41 10.99
CA LEU A 22 4.05 0.63 11.18
C LEU A 22 4.80 -0.05 10.02
N LEU A 23 5.55 0.75 9.26
CA LEU A 23 6.43 0.24 8.20
C LEU A 23 7.88 0.59 8.56
N PRO A 24 8.80 -0.37 8.60
CA PRO A 24 10.21 -0.07 8.82
C PRO A 24 10.80 0.62 7.59
N VAL A 25 11.46 1.75 7.79
CA VAL A 25 12.18 2.49 6.75
C VAL A 25 13.66 2.51 7.11
N SER A 26 14.50 2.01 6.22
CA SER A 26 15.95 1.93 6.41
C SER A 26 16.66 2.86 5.43
N LYS A 27 17.77 3.46 5.84
CA LYS A 27 18.63 4.22 4.92
C LYS A 27 19.64 3.30 4.26
N ASP A 28 19.62 3.23 2.94
CA ASP A 28 20.66 2.56 2.16
C ASP A 28 21.93 3.43 2.12
N GLN A 29 23.07 2.88 2.52
CA GLN A 29 24.32 3.65 2.64
C GLN A 29 24.97 3.92 1.28
N SER A 30 24.71 3.07 0.29
CA SER A 30 25.33 3.18 -1.04
C SER A 30 24.67 4.27 -1.90
N THR A 31 23.35 4.36 -1.82
CA THR A 31 22.54 5.31 -2.61
C THR A 31 22.07 6.51 -1.79
N LEU A 32 22.21 6.46 -0.47
CA LEU A 32 21.67 7.43 0.49
C LEU A 32 20.15 7.57 0.47
N GLN A 33 19.45 6.65 -0.21
CA GLN A 33 17.99 6.63 -0.29
C GLN A 33 17.39 5.94 0.93
N TYR A 34 16.17 6.32 1.30
CA TYR A 34 15.39 5.59 2.28
C TYR A 34 14.59 4.52 1.56
N THR A 35 14.59 3.30 2.07
CA THR A 35 13.88 2.15 1.50
C THR A 35 12.99 1.49 2.54
N THR A 36 11.92 0.87 2.11
CA THR A 36 11.05 0.05 2.95
C THR A 36 10.75 -1.26 2.25
N VAL A 37 10.33 -2.27 3.01
CA VAL A 37 9.91 -3.56 2.46
C VAL A 37 8.40 -3.63 2.54
N ILE A 38 7.78 -3.84 1.38
CA ILE A 38 6.35 -4.14 1.28
C ILE A 38 6.17 -5.61 0.91
N ASN A 39 5.26 -6.28 1.60
CA ASN A 39 4.89 -7.65 1.25
C ASN A 39 3.64 -7.60 0.37
N GLN A 40 3.75 -8.10 -0.85
CA GLN A 40 2.67 -8.08 -1.83
C GLN A 40 2.69 -9.35 -2.69
N ARG A 41 1.77 -9.46 -3.66
CA ARG A 41 1.60 -10.59 -4.58
C ARG A 41 1.03 -11.85 -3.90
N THR A 42 0.71 -12.86 -4.70
CA THR A 42 0.31 -14.19 -4.22
C THR A 42 0.97 -15.27 -5.09
N PRO A 43 1.92 -16.06 -4.56
CA PRO A 43 2.38 -16.10 -3.16
C PRO A 43 3.05 -14.78 -2.71
N LEU A 44 3.08 -14.56 -1.39
CA LEU A 44 3.56 -13.30 -0.81
C LEU A 44 5.08 -13.16 -1.01
N VAL A 45 5.51 -12.05 -1.60
CA VAL A 45 6.91 -11.75 -1.88
C VAL A 45 7.27 -10.38 -1.29
N PRO A 46 8.39 -10.26 -0.55
CA PRO A 46 8.90 -8.97 -0.11
C PRO A 46 9.47 -8.19 -1.30
N ALA A 47 9.05 -6.94 -1.46
CA ALA A 47 9.60 -6.01 -2.42
C ALA A 47 10.25 -4.84 -1.67
N SER A 48 11.55 -4.66 -1.91
CA SER A 48 12.28 -3.46 -1.46
C SER A 48 11.96 -2.31 -2.40
N VAL A 49 11.53 -1.19 -1.84
CA VAL A 49 11.03 -0.03 -2.59
C VAL A 49 11.56 1.24 -1.95
N VAL A 50 11.87 2.23 -2.78
CA VAL A 50 12.33 3.55 -2.33
C VAL A 50 11.17 4.29 -1.67
N PHE A 51 11.39 4.82 -0.48
CA PHE A 51 10.45 5.67 0.24
C PHE A 51 10.54 7.11 -0.28
N ASP A 52 9.52 7.54 -1.02
CA ASP A 52 9.51 8.83 -1.72
C ASP A 52 8.44 9.77 -1.14
N LEU A 53 8.88 10.79 -0.40
CA LEU A 53 8.01 11.82 0.18
C LEU A 53 7.30 12.69 -0.86
N GLY A 54 7.87 12.83 -2.06
CA GLY A 54 7.29 13.58 -3.18
C GLY A 54 6.51 12.71 -4.16
N GLY A 55 6.61 11.38 -4.04
CA GLY A 55 6.06 10.44 -5.00
C GLY A 55 4.53 10.39 -4.96
N ARG A 56 3.93 10.17 -6.13
CA ARG A 56 2.47 10.16 -6.32
C ARG A 56 1.82 8.81 -6.03
N GLU A 57 2.50 7.73 -6.33
CA GLU A 57 1.97 6.37 -6.22
C GLU A 57 3.02 5.35 -5.75
N LEU A 58 2.53 4.22 -5.26
CA LEU A 58 3.34 3.00 -5.19
C LEU A 58 3.42 2.37 -6.56
N TRP A 59 4.63 2.06 -7.00
CA TRP A 59 4.88 1.34 -8.22
C TRP A 59 6.08 0.40 -8.05
N VAL A 60 6.04 -0.75 -8.71
CA VAL A 60 7.09 -1.78 -8.63
C VAL A 60 7.45 -2.25 -10.02
N ASP A 61 8.64 -2.83 -10.18
CA ASP A 61 9.01 -3.49 -11.43
C ASP A 61 8.14 -4.75 -11.62
N CYS A 62 7.52 -4.81 -12.78
CA CYS A 62 6.55 -5.82 -13.17
C CYS A 62 6.96 -6.59 -14.42
N ASP A 63 8.04 -6.18 -15.08
CA ASP A 63 8.53 -6.77 -16.32
C ASP A 63 9.31 -8.05 -16.03
N LYS A 64 10.05 -8.06 -14.92
CA LYS A 64 10.89 -9.19 -14.52
C LYS A 64 10.26 -10.01 -13.39
N ASP A 65 10.00 -11.28 -13.65
CA ASP A 65 9.61 -12.30 -12.67
C ASP A 65 8.38 -11.92 -11.81
N TYR A 66 7.47 -11.09 -12.35
CA TYR A 66 6.23 -10.75 -11.65
C TYR A 66 5.21 -11.89 -11.77
N VAL A 67 5.04 -12.61 -10.66
CA VAL A 67 4.04 -13.67 -10.51
C VAL A 67 3.12 -13.33 -9.36
N SER A 68 1.82 -13.24 -9.64
CA SER A 68 0.79 -13.06 -8.62
C SER A 68 -0.56 -13.59 -9.11
N SER A 69 -1.13 -14.58 -8.43
CA SER A 69 -2.46 -15.12 -8.76
C SER A 69 -3.62 -14.17 -8.42
N THR A 70 -3.38 -13.19 -7.54
CA THR A 70 -4.37 -12.21 -7.07
C THR A 70 -4.24 -10.84 -7.75
N TYR A 71 -3.32 -10.69 -8.71
CA TYR A 71 -3.21 -9.43 -9.44
C TYR A 71 -4.45 -9.20 -10.31
N GLN A 72 -5.04 -8.01 -10.19
CA GLN A 72 -6.16 -7.58 -11.00
C GLN A 72 -5.83 -6.22 -11.62
N SER A 73 -5.84 -6.16 -12.95
CA SER A 73 -5.64 -4.90 -13.65
C SER A 73 -6.87 -4.01 -13.48
N PRO A 74 -6.70 -2.71 -13.13
CA PRO A 74 -7.80 -1.77 -13.15
C PRO A 74 -8.42 -1.68 -14.55
N ARG A 75 -9.75 -1.68 -14.62
CA ARG A 75 -10.49 -1.46 -15.87
C ARG A 75 -10.44 0.03 -16.23
N CYS A 76 -10.44 0.33 -17.53
CA CYS A 76 -10.51 1.71 -17.99
C CYS A 76 -11.80 2.38 -17.55
N ASN A 77 -11.71 3.67 -17.22
CA ASN A 77 -12.82 4.49 -16.70
C ASN A 77 -13.40 4.06 -15.34
N TYR A 78 -12.79 3.10 -14.64
CA TYR A 78 -13.15 2.77 -13.26
C TYR A 78 -12.57 3.78 -12.27
N ALA A 79 -13.18 3.84 -11.08
CA ALA A 79 -12.83 4.80 -10.04
C ALA A 79 -11.34 4.76 -9.65
N GLU A 80 -10.72 3.59 -9.62
CA GLU A 80 -9.29 3.41 -9.34
C GLU A 80 -8.42 4.12 -10.41
N CYS A 81 -8.76 3.93 -11.68
CA CYS A 81 -8.06 4.55 -12.82
C CYS A 81 -8.28 6.07 -12.87
N SER A 82 -9.51 6.52 -12.61
CA SER A 82 -9.86 7.95 -12.53
C SER A 82 -9.15 8.65 -11.37
N ARG A 83 -9.04 8.00 -10.20
CA ARG A 83 -8.27 8.52 -9.06
C ARG A 83 -6.78 8.61 -9.36
N ALA A 84 -6.26 7.67 -10.17
CA ALA A 84 -4.89 7.73 -10.63
C ALA A 84 -4.64 8.86 -11.64
N GLY A 85 -5.70 9.35 -12.29
CA GLY A 85 -5.60 10.37 -13.33
C GLY A 85 -4.93 9.86 -14.60
N SER A 86 -5.07 8.57 -14.89
CA SER A 86 -4.61 8.02 -16.17
C SER A 86 -5.49 8.54 -17.29
N THR A 87 -4.87 9.09 -18.33
CA THR A 87 -5.55 9.52 -19.56
C THR A 87 -5.48 8.46 -20.66
N SER A 88 -4.70 7.39 -20.45
CA SER A 88 -4.50 6.32 -21.41
C SER A 88 -5.17 5.03 -20.95
N CYS A 89 -5.70 4.30 -21.93
CA CYS A 89 -6.21 2.95 -21.78
C CYS A 89 -5.43 2.05 -22.74
N GLY A 90 -4.91 0.94 -22.22
CA GLY A 90 -4.17 -0.04 -23.02
C GLY A 90 -4.82 -1.41 -22.90
N THR A 91 -4.86 -2.15 -24.01
CA THR A 91 -5.18 -3.58 -24.00
C THR A 91 -3.88 -4.35 -23.81
N CYS A 92 -3.84 -5.23 -22.81
CA CYS A 92 -2.70 -6.13 -22.59
C CYS A 92 -3.02 -7.49 -23.23
N PHE A 93 -2.20 -7.93 -24.19
CA PHE A 93 -2.33 -9.24 -24.85
C PHE A 93 -1.63 -10.37 -24.07
N SER A 94 -1.00 -10.03 -22.95
CA SER A 94 -0.36 -10.96 -22.01
C SER A 94 -1.29 -11.29 -20.84
N PRO A 95 -1.01 -12.37 -20.08
CA PRO A 95 -1.67 -12.61 -18.80
C PRO A 95 -1.62 -11.35 -17.91
N PRO A 96 -2.61 -11.13 -17.01
CA PRO A 96 -2.65 -9.95 -16.16
C PRO A 96 -1.32 -9.74 -15.43
N ARG A 97 -0.59 -8.69 -15.83
CA ARG A 97 0.61 -8.19 -15.18
C ARG A 97 0.57 -6.66 -15.13
N PRO A 98 1.14 -6.02 -14.10
CA PRO A 98 1.22 -4.57 -14.09
C PRO A 98 2.23 -4.05 -15.15
N GLY A 99 2.00 -2.85 -15.68
CA GLY A 99 3.00 -2.09 -16.44
C GLY A 99 3.28 -2.51 -17.89
N CYS A 100 2.39 -2.23 -18.84
CA CYS A 100 2.81 -2.15 -20.26
C CYS A 100 3.71 -0.92 -20.54
N ARG A 101 4.89 -0.86 -19.87
CA ARG A 101 6.19 -0.20 -20.17
C ARG A 101 7.01 0.04 -18.87
N LEU A 102 8.35 -0.10 -18.99
CA LEU A 102 9.40 -0.21 -17.94
C LEU A 102 9.63 1.02 -17.04
N ALA A 103 9.94 0.78 -15.75
CA ALA A 103 10.81 1.60 -14.86
C ALA A 103 11.14 0.86 -13.51
N SER A 104 11.98 1.44 -12.63
CA SER A 104 12.44 0.89 -11.30
C SER A 104 11.76 1.46 -10.02
N GLY A 105 10.96 0.65 -9.30
CA GLY A 105 9.91 1.00 -8.29
C GLY A 105 10.17 1.99 -7.12
N THR A 106 9.17 2.82 -6.78
CA THR A 106 9.10 3.65 -5.56
C THR A 106 7.73 3.60 -4.85
N VAL A 107 7.68 3.95 -3.57
CA VAL A 107 6.47 4.19 -2.79
C VAL A 107 6.27 5.69 -2.63
N GLY A 108 5.28 6.23 -3.33
CA GLY A 108 4.86 7.61 -3.19
C GLY A 108 4.06 7.91 -1.93
N MET A 109 4.53 8.90 -1.17
CA MET A 109 3.95 9.40 0.08
C MET A 109 3.47 10.86 -0.03
N GLY A 110 3.51 11.42 -1.24
CA GLY A 110 3.05 12.77 -1.54
C GLY A 110 1.53 12.94 -1.41
N ARG A 111 1.07 14.19 -1.58
CA ARG A 111 -0.35 14.56 -1.44
C ARG A 111 -1.17 14.22 -2.69
N HIS A 112 -1.28 12.93 -3.00
CA HIS A 112 -2.00 12.44 -4.17
C HIS A 112 -3.01 11.36 -3.82
N ASN A 113 -4.14 11.31 -4.52
CA ASN A 113 -5.26 10.41 -4.17
C ASN A 113 -4.96 8.90 -4.29
N ILE A 114 -3.82 8.54 -4.88
CA ILE A 114 -3.35 7.15 -5.05
C ILE A 114 -2.03 6.85 -4.33
N GLY A 115 -1.49 7.80 -3.57
CA GLY A 115 -0.33 7.56 -2.71
C GLY A 115 -0.66 6.55 -1.60
N LEU A 116 0.37 6.00 -0.95
CA LEU A 116 0.19 4.98 0.07
C LEU A 116 -0.68 5.44 1.26
N PRO A 117 -0.50 6.66 1.84
CA PRO A 117 -1.34 7.12 2.93
C PRO A 117 -2.84 7.21 2.59
N PRO A 118 -3.27 7.82 1.46
CA PRO A 118 -4.69 7.83 1.07
C PRO A 118 -5.27 6.46 0.72
N GLN A 119 -4.49 5.53 0.16
CA GLN A 119 -4.98 4.17 -0.12
C GLN A 119 -5.26 3.42 1.18
N PHE A 120 -4.32 3.47 2.12
CA PHE A 120 -4.49 2.84 3.42
C PHE A 120 -5.58 3.50 4.26
N ALA A 121 -5.65 4.83 4.20
CA ALA A 121 -6.72 5.58 4.85
C ALA A 121 -8.11 5.22 4.34
N ALA A 122 -8.27 4.96 3.03
CA ALA A 122 -9.53 4.48 2.50
C ALA A 122 -9.85 3.05 2.98
N ALA A 123 -8.88 2.14 2.96
CA ALA A 123 -9.06 0.74 3.35
C ALA A 123 -9.49 0.56 4.81
N PHE A 124 -8.94 1.38 5.72
CA PHE A 124 -9.18 1.28 7.16
C PHE A 124 -9.98 2.44 7.73
N SER A 125 -10.52 3.32 6.88
CA SER A 125 -11.26 4.53 7.28
C SER A 125 -10.45 5.47 8.20
N PHE A 126 -9.17 5.66 7.91
CA PHE A 126 -8.29 6.53 8.69
C PHE A 126 -8.24 7.97 8.17
N SER A 127 -7.66 8.85 9.00
CA SER A 127 -7.19 10.15 8.52
C SER A 127 -5.98 9.98 7.61
N ARG A 128 -5.92 10.77 6.54
CA ARG A 128 -4.79 10.81 5.59
C ARG A 128 -3.59 11.55 6.21
N LYS A 129 -3.00 10.93 7.24
CA LYS A 129 -1.86 11.47 8.01
C LYS A 129 -0.80 10.39 8.16
N PHE A 130 0.47 10.79 8.12
CA PHE A 130 1.60 9.91 8.42
C PHE A 130 2.69 10.69 9.15
N ALA A 131 3.60 9.98 9.80
CA ALA A 131 4.79 10.53 10.44
C ALA A 131 5.98 9.61 10.21
N VAL A 132 7.16 10.20 9.97
CA VAL A 132 8.42 9.47 9.81
C VAL A 132 9.54 10.30 10.47
N CYS A 133 10.45 9.63 11.15
CA CYS A 133 11.64 10.27 11.72
C CYS A 133 12.85 9.92 10.86
N LEU A 134 13.26 10.82 9.97
CA LEU A 134 14.41 10.58 9.11
C LEU A 134 15.68 11.08 9.80
N THR A 135 16.64 10.19 10.00
CA THR A 135 17.91 10.52 10.65
C THR A 135 19.02 10.78 9.62
N SER A 136 19.89 11.74 9.92
CA SER A 136 21.00 12.14 9.03
C SER A 136 22.25 11.24 9.18
N GLY A 137 22.33 10.41 10.22
CA GLY A 137 23.54 9.63 10.56
C GLY A 137 23.89 8.51 9.56
N LYS A 138 25.14 8.05 9.60
CA LYS A 138 25.68 6.97 8.73
C LYS A 138 25.47 5.55 9.29
N GLY A 139 24.81 5.39 10.43
CA GLY A 139 24.53 4.07 11.02
C GLY A 139 23.34 3.36 10.35
N LEU A 140 23.25 2.03 10.49
CA LEU A 140 22.06 1.25 10.16
C LEU A 140 20.89 1.77 11.02
N GLN A 141 20.11 2.67 10.47
CA GLN A 141 19.02 3.35 11.16
C GLN A 141 17.73 2.94 10.50
N THR A 142 17.06 1.99 11.13
CA THR A 142 15.67 1.64 10.84
C THR A 142 14.79 2.59 11.62
N THR A 143 13.90 3.28 10.92
CA THR A 143 13.00 4.28 11.49
C THR A 143 11.56 3.88 11.18
N PRO A 144 10.63 3.99 12.13
CA PRO A 144 9.24 3.65 11.85
C PRO A 144 8.58 4.74 11.01
N LEU A 145 7.94 4.34 9.92
CA LEU A 145 6.88 5.10 9.26
C LEU A 145 5.55 4.72 9.92
N LEU A 146 4.88 5.71 10.51
CA LEU A 146 3.56 5.57 11.08
C LEU A 146 2.51 6.11 10.10
N ILE A 147 1.55 5.29 9.70
CA ILE A 147 0.34 5.75 9.00
C ILE A 147 -0.81 5.84 10.00
N ASN A 148 -1.54 6.95 9.95
CA ASN A 148 -2.56 7.34 10.93
C ASN A 148 -2.02 7.41 12.37
N PRO A 149 -0.96 8.21 12.62
CA PRO A 149 -0.52 8.43 13.99
C PRO A 149 -1.67 9.04 14.79
N GLN A 150 -2.06 8.37 15.87
CA GLN A 150 -2.97 8.93 16.86
C GLN A 150 -2.19 9.98 17.64
N SER A 151 -2.83 11.11 17.98
CA SER A 151 -2.22 12.07 18.90
C SER A 151 -1.96 11.33 20.21
N ILE A 152 -0.69 11.11 20.55
CA ILE A 152 -0.32 10.77 21.91
C ILE A 152 -0.58 12.06 22.68
N SER A 153 -1.75 12.18 23.31
CA SER A 153 -1.91 13.10 24.43
C SER A 153 -0.81 12.70 25.41
N SER A 154 0.21 13.53 25.56
CA SER A 154 1.14 13.41 26.68
C SER A 154 0.30 13.36 27.95
N ALA A 155 0.36 12.25 28.67
CA ALA A 155 -0.12 12.17 30.04
C ALA A 155 0.91 12.82 30.96
#